data_AF-A0A1H8V188-F1
#
_entry.id   AF-A0A1H8V188-F1
#
_cell.length_a   1.000
_cell.length_b   1.000
_cell.length_c   1.000
_cell.angle_alpha   90.00
_cell.angle_beta   90.00
_cell.angle_gamma   90.00
#
_symmetry.space_group_name_H-M   'P 1'
#
loop_
_entity.id
_entity.type
_entity.pdbx_description
1 polymer ?
#
loop_
_entity_poly.entity_id
_entity_poly.type
_entity_poly.pdbx_seq_one_letter_code
_entity_poly.pdbx_strand_id
1 'polypeptide(L)'
;MIARPSYAATESTAWYSKGWSYNCDNIFHDDTLPGQGSLLVRTSDGYVWAILINTRPAPLTDDYFADIDRSLWSAIEGVADWPASSIPFPVSSTKSDCIFRYAEKNYSHYFTSTSVFSNYTSGYYYRYYPDTKNYLATLSTDQHIWVLGPSFANQLTDVGPVSIFLSAAGCQ
;
A
#
# COMPACT_ATOMS: atom_id res chain seq x y z
N MET A 1 24.69 -10.52 10.01
CA MET A 1 23.38 -10.29 9.38
C MET A 1 22.38 -11.18 10.11
N ILE A 2 21.65 -10.60 11.05
CA ILE A 2 20.75 -11.31 11.98
C ILE A 2 19.33 -11.20 11.41
N ALA A 3 18.52 -12.25 11.58
CA ALA A 3 17.22 -12.45 10.96
C ALA A 3 16.23 -11.27 11.10
N ARG A 4 15.29 -11.19 10.14
CA ARG A 4 14.15 -10.26 10.12
C ARG A 4 13.43 -10.26 11.50
N PRO A 5 13.34 -9.12 12.21
CA PRO A 5 12.58 -9.04 13.45
C PRO A 5 11.11 -9.37 13.19
N SER A 6 10.46 -10.01 14.17
CA SER A 6 9.06 -10.44 14.06
C SER A 6 8.03 -9.31 14.21
N TYR A 7 8.47 -8.07 14.47
CA TYR A 7 7.62 -6.93 14.71
C TYR A 7 7.81 -5.87 13.62
N ALA A 8 6.70 -5.29 13.14
CA ALA A 8 6.71 -4.00 12.46
C ALA A 8 7.46 -3.01 13.35
N ALA A 9 8.49 -2.33 12.86
CA ALA A 9 9.21 -1.35 13.65
C ALA A 9 8.25 -0.20 13.98
N THR A 10 7.69 -0.20 15.18
CA THR A 10 6.79 0.86 15.69
C THR A 10 7.57 2.10 16.15
N GLU A 11 8.88 2.14 15.92
CA GLU A 11 9.77 3.23 16.31
C GLU A 11 10.36 3.88 15.06
N SER A 12 10.74 5.16 15.17
CA SER A 12 11.38 5.92 14.09
C SER A 12 12.76 5.39 13.69
N THR A 13 13.31 4.46 14.47
CA THR A 13 14.60 3.80 14.20
C THR A 13 14.51 2.95 12.93
N ALA A 14 15.29 3.33 11.92
CA ALA A 14 15.31 2.63 10.63
C ALA A 14 16.13 1.32 10.68
N TRP A 15 15.63 0.28 10.03
CA TRP A 15 16.29 -1.03 9.88
C TRP A 15 16.61 -1.31 8.42
N TYR A 16 17.79 -1.84 8.12
CA TYR A 16 18.20 -2.15 6.73
C TYR A 16 18.15 -3.65 6.44
N SER A 17 17.52 -4.04 5.34
CA SER A 17 17.45 -5.43 4.87
C SER A 17 17.26 -5.50 3.36
N LYS A 18 17.99 -6.40 2.70
CA LYS A 18 17.83 -6.72 1.26
C LYS A 18 17.84 -5.49 0.33
N GLY A 19 18.61 -4.46 0.67
CA GLY A 19 18.70 -3.27 -0.17
C GLY A 19 17.63 -2.20 0.13
N TRP A 20 16.97 -2.26 1.29
CA TRP A 20 15.92 -1.32 1.69
C TRP A 20 15.96 -1.02 3.18
N SER A 21 15.66 0.22 3.53
CA SER A 21 15.41 0.69 4.90
C SER A 21 13.92 0.57 5.26
N TYR A 22 13.63 0.33 6.53
CA TYR A 22 12.28 0.14 7.06
C TYR A 22 12.08 0.95 8.35
N ASN A 23 11.04 1.78 8.43
CA ASN A 23 10.61 2.48 9.65
C ASN A 23 9.09 2.65 9.68
N CYS A 24 8.42 2.44 10.83
CA CYS A 24 6.96 2.66 10.95
C CYS A 24 6.13 2.09 9.78
N ASP A 25 6.45 0.87 9.34
CA ASP A 25 5.87 0.19 8.16
C ASP A 25 6.11 0.83 6.78
N ASN A 26 6.85 1.94 6.70
CA ASN A 26 7.38 2.48 5.46
C ASN A 26 8.60 1.67 5.01
N ILE A 27 8.80 1.61 3.69
CA ILE A 27 9.97 1.03 3.04
C ILE A 27 10.63 2.14 2.23
N PHE A 28 11.90 2.40 2.44
CA PHE A 28 12.59 3.49 1.77
C PHE A 28 14.03 3.17 1.42
N HIS A 29 14.60 3.96 0.52
CA HIS A 29 16.02 3.96 0.22
C HIS A 29 16.43 5.36 -0.22
N ASP A 30 17.53 5.84 0.33
CA ASP A 30 18.16 7.11 -0.02
C ASP A 30 19.60 6.86 -0.47
N ASP A 31 20.12 7.73 -1.33
CA ASP A 31 21.53 7.68 -1.72
C ASP A 31 22.05 9.07 -2.11
N THR A 32 23.34 9.29 -1.93
CA THR A 32 24.02 10.53 -2.31
C THR A 32 25.30 10.24 -3.08
N LEU A 33 25.46 10.93 -4.21
CA LEU A 33 26.74 11.09 -4.88
C LEU A 33 27.05 12.59 -4.99
N PRO A 34 28.31 13.01 -5.22
CA PRO A 34 28.60 14.42 -5.49
C PRO A 34 27.69 14.99 -6.59
N GLY A 35 26.91 16.02 -6.25
CA GLY A 35 25.94 16.65 -7.14
C GLY A 35 24.65 15.87 -7.38
N GLN A 36 24.37 14.78 -6.65
CA GLN A 36 23.15 14.00 -6.82
C GLN A 36 22.60 13.49 -5.48
N GLY A 37 21.27 13.46 -5.37
CA GLY A 37 20.54 12.85 -4.28
C GLY A 37 19.35 12.06 -4.82
N SER A 38 19.07 10.90 -4.21
CA SER A 38 17.86 10.13 -4.49
C SER A 38 17.15 9.74 -3.21
N LEU A 39 15.82 9.72 -3.26
CA LEU A 39 14.96 9.22 -2.19
C LEU A 39 13.78 8.47 -2.80
N LEU A 40 13.63 7.21 -2.44
CA LEU A 40 12.52 6.35 -2.82
C LEU A 40 11.79 5.92 -1.56
N VAL A 41 10.46 6.07 -1.53
CA VAL A 41 9.63 5.72 -0.39
C VAL A 41 8.37 5.02 -0.85
N ARG A 42 8.00 3.97 -0.14
CA ARG A 42 6.66 3.41 -0.08
C ARG A 42 6.17 3.56 1.35
N THR A 43 5.06 4.27 1.52
CA THR A 43 4.49 4.50 2.84
C THR A 43 3.55 3.38 3.26
N SER A 44 3.30 3.27 4.56
CA SER A 44 2.38 2.30 5.16
C SER A 44 0.93 2.54 4.74
N ASP A 45 0.53 3.78 4.49
CA ASP A 45 -0.77 4.20 3.99
C ASP A 45 -0.92 4.12 2.45
N GLY A 46 0.14 3.70 1.74
CA GLY A 46 0.07 3.27 0.35
C GLY A 46 0.51 4.28 -0.70
N TYR A 47 1.05 5.43 -0.29
CA TYR A 47 1.74 6.34 -1.20
C TYR A 47 3.10 5.77 -1.62
N VAL A 48 3.54 6.16 -2.81
CA VAL A 48 4.86 5.83 -3.34
C VAL A 48 5.42 7.07 -4.03
N TRP A 49 6.66 7.42 -3.71
CA TRP A 49 7.38 8.45 -4.44
C TRP A 49 8.83 8.05 -4.73
N ALA A 50 9.35 8.61 -5.81
CA ALA A 50 10.74 8.53 -6.20
C ALA A 50 11.21 9.92 -6.58
N ILE A 51 12.31 10.34 -5.97
CA ILE A 51 12.89 11.66 -6.13
C ILE A 51 14.31 11.48 -6.62
N LEU A 52 14.65 12.22 -7.67
CA LEU A 52 15.99 12.32 -8.23
C LEU A 52 16.33 13.80 -8.34
N ILE A 53 17.37 14.22 -7.64
CA ILE A 53 17.79 15.62 -7.58
C ILE A 53 19.25 15.70 -8.04
N ASN A 54 19.55 16.70 -8.86
CA ASN A 54 20.88 16.96 -9.41
C ASN A 54 21.66 18.00 -8.58
N THR A 55 21.39 18.05 -7.28
CA THR A 55 22.09 18.89 -6.32
C THR A 55 22.33 18.09 -5.06
N ARG A 56 23.51 18.28 -4.45
CA ARG A 56 23.84 17.79 -3.12
C ARG A 56 24.60 18.90 -2.40
N PRO A 57 24.15 19.36 -1.23
CA PRO A 57 24.91 20.34 -0.47
C PRO A 57 26.28 19.77 -0.08
N ALA A 58 27.27 20.67 -0.02
CA ALA A 58 28.62 20.38 0.44
C ALA A 58 29.01 21.44 1.49
N PRO A 59 29.17 21.07 2.78
CA PRO A 59 29.03 19.72 3.33
C PRO A 59 27.59 19.20 3.31
N LEU A 60 27.44 17.88 3.42
CA LEU A 60 26.11 17.28 3.64
C LEU A 60 25.67 17.61 5.07
N THR A 61 24.43 18.05 5.22
CA THR A 61 23.79 18.22 6.53
C THR A 61 22.79 17.10 6.75
N ASP A 62 22.57 16.73 8.01
CA ASP A 62 21.59 15.71 8.38
C ASP A 62 20.17 16.09 7.91
N ASP A 63 19.90 17.39 7.76
CA ASP A 63 18.60 17.92 7.35
C ASP A 63 18.26 17.74 5.87
N TYR A 64 19.24 17.45 4.99
CA TYR A 64 19.02 17.48 3.54
C TYR A 64 17.87 16.56 3.08
N PHE A 65 17.89 15.28 3.48
CA PHE A 65 16.81 14.35 3.14
C PHE A 65 15.57 14.55 4.00
N ALA A 66 15.73 15.02 5.24
CA ALA A 66 14.60 15.31 6.11
C ALA A 66 13.73 16.44 5.54
N ASP A 67 14.34 17.47 4.95
CA ASP A 67 13.63 18.58 4.32
C ASP A 67 12.95 18.16 3.01
N ILE A 68 13.62 17.31 2.22
CA ILE A 68 13.01 16.71 1.02
C ILE A 68 11.79 15.88 1.44
N ASP A 69 11.94 14.92 2.35
CA ASP A 69 10.87 14.04 2.81
C ASP A 69 9.69 14.84 3.40
N ARG A 70 9.97 15.83 4.25
CA ARG A 70 8.95 16.73 4.83
C ARG A 70 8.18 17.49 3.75
N SER A 71 8.84 17.90 2.68
CA SER A 71 8.18 18.61 1.57
C SER A 71 7.19 17.70 0.83
N LEU A 72 7.48 16.40 0.71
CA LEU A 72 6.59 15.43 0.08
C LEU A 72 5.39 15.11 0.96
N TRP A 73 5.62 14.94 2.26
CA TRP A 73 4.52 14.83 3.22
C TRP A 73 3.60 16.06 3.19
N SER A 74 4.18 17.27 3.17
CA SER A 74 3.40 18.50 3.04
C SER A 74 2.61 18.57 1.73
N ALA A 75 3.18 18.08 0.62
CA ALA A 75 2.47 18.01 -0.65
C ALA A 75 1.29 17.03 -0.58
N ILE A 76 1.47 15.85 0.01
CA ILE A 76 0.40 14.84 0.18
C ILE A 76 -0.71 15.39 1.07
N GLU A 77 -0.36 15.97 2.22
CA GLU A 77 -1.32 16.57 3.16
C GLU A 77 -2.06 17.77 2.58
N GLY A 78 -1.43 18.50 1.64
CA GLY A 78 -2.01 19.64 0.96
C GLY A 78 -2.99 19.29 -0.16
N VAL A 79 -3.04 18.03 -0.61
CA VAL A 79 -3.99 17.60 -1.65
C VAL A 79 -5.33 17.24 -1.01
N ALA A 80 -6.29 18.16 -1.14
CA ALA A 80 -7.66 17.94 -0.64
C ALA A 80 -8.44 16.92 -1.48
N ASP A 81 -8.26 16.94 -2.80
CA ASP A 81 -8.94 16.06 -3.74
C ASP A 81 -7.96 15.56 -4.81
N TRP A 82 -7.71 14.25 -4.84
CA TRP A 82 -6.98 13.62 -5.94
C TRP A 82 -7.91 13.49 -7.16
N PRO A 83 -7.49 13.88 -8.39
CA PRO A 83 -8.34 13.72 -9.55
C PRO A 83 -8.60 12.23 -9.83
N ALA A 84 -9.87 11.84 -9.87
CA ALA A 84 -10.29 10.44 -10.08
C ALA A 84 -9.74 9.81 -11.38
N SER A 85 -9.24 10.62 -12.32
CA SER A 85 -8.76 10.22 -13.64
C SER A 85 -7.24 10.31 -13.85
N SER A 86 -6.44 10.74 -12.87
CA SER A 86 -5.02 11.05 -13.09
C SER A 86 -4.00 10.16 -12.36
N ILE A 87 -4.37 8.95 -11.92
CA ILE A 87 -3.41 8.02 -11.31
C ILE A 87 -3.56 6.62 -11.93
N PRO A 88 -2.53 6.05 -12.58
CA PRO A 88 -2.49 4.62 -12.96
C PRO A 88 -2.34 3.68 -11.74
N PHE A 89 -2.36 4.21 -10.53
CA PHE A 89 -2.35 3.47 -9.28
C PHE A 89 -3.65 3.80 -8.54
N PRO A 90 -4.52 2.82 -8.27
CA PRO A 90 -5.80 3.08 -7.61
C PRO A 90 -5.60 3.30 -6.11
N VAL A 91 -5.24 4.51 -5.71
CA VAL A 91 -5.48 5.04 -4.35
C VAL A 91 -6.93 5.53 -4.28
N SER A 92 -7.88 4.59 -4.32
CA SER A 92 -9.28 4.84 -3.97
C SER A 92 -10.01 3.54 -3.65
N SER A 93 -9.68 2.96 -2.48
CA SER A 93 -10.66 2.69 -1.42
C SER A 93 -9.91 2.07 -0.23
N THR A 94 -9.29 2.92 0.59
CA THR A 94 -8.50 2.51 1.78
C THR A 94 -9.22 1.48 2.65
N LYS A 95 -10.55 1.60 2.76
CA LYS A 95 -11.44 0.66 3.44
C LYS A 95 -11.49 -0.72 2.78
N SER A 96 -11.75 -0.81 1.47
CA SER A 96 -11.77 -2.09 0.77
C SER A 96 -10.37 -2.70 0.70
N ASP A 97 -9.32 -1.90 0.46
CA ASP A 97 -7.94 -2.38 0.50
C ASP A 97 -7.55 -2.92 1.87
N CYS A 98 -8.00 -2.28 2.94
CA CYS A 98 -7.78 -2.75 4.30
C CYS A 98 -8.51 -4.08 4.56
N ILE A 99 -9.76 -4.21 4.12
CA ILE A 99 -10.50 -5.49 4.17
C ILE A 99 -9.80 -6.57 3.35
N PHE A 100 -9.30 -6.23 2.16
CA PHE A 100 -8.61 -7.19 1.30
C PHE A 100 -7.32 -7.69 1.96
N ARG A 101 -6.54 -6.80 2.57
CA ARG A 101 -5.35 -7.20 3.37
C ARG A 101 -5.72 -8.07 4.57
N TYR A 102 -6.83 -7.76 5.25
CA TYR A 102 -7.36 -8.62 6.31
C TYR A 102 -7.72 -10.01 5.76
N ALA A 103 -8.35 -10.08 4.59
CA ALA A 103 -8.72 -11.34 3.96
C ALA A 103 -7.50 -12.16 3.50
N GLU A 104 -6.51 -11.50 2.90
CA GLU A 104 -5.21 -12.08 2.52
C GLU A 104 -4.49 -12.70 3.72
N LYS A 105 -4.58 -12.05 4.89
CA LYS A 105 -3.96 -12.53 6.13
C LYS A 105 -4.70 -13.70 6.77
N ASN A 106 -6.04 -13.63 6.87
CA ASN A 106 -6.85 -14.59 7.63
C ASN A 106 -7.38 -15.76 6.78
N TYR A 107 -7.46 -15.58 5.47
CA TYR A 107 -7.99 -16.54 4.51
C TYR A 107 -7.03 -16.72 3.32
N SER A 108 -5.74 -16.84 3.63
CA SER A 108 -4.66 -16.93 2.63
C SER A 108 -4.81 -18.10 1.66
N HIS A 109 -5.48 -19.18 2.05
CA HIS A 109 -5.76 -20.32 1.16
C HIS A 109 -6.73 -19.97 0.02
N TYR A 110 -7.52 -18.89 0.15
CA TYR A 110 -8.33 -18.35 -0.94
C TYR A 110 -7.68 -17.16 -1.62
N PHE A 111 -6.92 -16.35 -0.88
CA PHE A 111 -6.43 -15.03 -1.30
C PHE A 111 -4.91 -14.90 -1.10
N THR A 112 -4.14 -15.79 -1.74
CA THR A 112 -2.68 -15.68 -1.82
C THR A 112 -2.27 -15.14 -3.18
N SER A 113 -1.32 -14.20 -3.21
CA SER A 113 -0.64 -13.79 -4.44
C SER A 113 0.70 -13.13 -4.15
N THR A 114 1.66 -13.34 -5.05
CA THR A 114 2.96 -12.65 -5.07
C THR A 114 2.83 -11.20 -5.56
N SER A 115 1.77 -10.87 -6.30
CA SER A 115 1.48 -9.53 -6.79
C SER A 115 -0.01 -9.37 -7.07
N VAL A 116 -0.67 -8.48 -6.34
CA VAL A 116 -2.09 -8.16 -6.50
C VAL A 116 -2.26 -6.66 -6.57
N PHE A 117 -2.94 -6.20 -7.61
CA PHE A 117 -3.36 -4.81 -7.76
C PHE A 117 -4.87 -4.74 -7.67
N SER A 118 -5.37 -3.76 -6.93
CA SER A 118 -6.77 -3.42 -6.95
C SER A 118 -7.14 -2.83 -8.30
N ASN A 119 -8.35 -3.08 -8.76
CA ASN A 119 -8.92 -2.60 -10.01
C ASN A 119 -10.36 -2.14 -9.76
N TYR A 120 -10.90 -1.33 -10.66
CA TYR A 120 -12.28 -0.87 -10.57
C TYR A 120 -13.02 -1.09 -11.89
N THR A 121 -14.20 -1.71 -11.84
CA THR A 121 -15.07 -1.88 -13.01
C THR A 121 -16.53 -1.99 -12.60
N SER A 122 -17.43 -1.31 -13.31
CA SER A 122 -18.88 -1.47 -13.13
C SER A 122 -19.37 -1.42 -11.67
N GLY A 123 -18.79 -0.54 -10.85
CA GLY A 123 -19.13 -0.41 -9.42
C GLY A 123 -18.34 -1.31 -8.47
N TYR A 124 -17.65 -2.33 -9.00
CA TYR A 124 -16.79 -3.22 -8.21
C TYR A 124 -15.40 -2.64 -8.07
N TYR A 125 -14.94 -2.50 -6.83
CA TYR A 125 -13.52 -2.38 -6.49
C TYR A 125 -13.01 -3.77 -6.11
N TYR A 126 -12.03 -4.31 -6.84
CA TYR A 126 -11.69 -5.74 -6.75
C TYR A 126 -10.19 -6.05 -6.91
N ARG A 127 -9.77 -7.21 -6.41
CA ARG A 127 -8.47 -7.83 -6.66
C ARG A 127 -8.66 -9.22 -7.26
N TYR A 128 -7.82 -9.55 -8.23
CA TYR A 128 -7.71 -10.90 -8.79
C TYR A 128 -6.42 -11.56 -8.28
N TYR A 129 -6.54 -12.75 -7.71
CA TYR A 129 -5.44 -13.53 -7.16
C TYR A 129 -5.04 -14.61 -8.17
N PRO A 130 -3.93 -14.47 -8.90
CA PRO A 130 -3.59 -15.38 -9.99
C PRO A 130 -3.32 -16.82 -9.55
N ASP A 131 -2.78 -17.00 -8.33
CA ASP A 131 -2.41 -18.31 -7.79
C ASP A 131 -3.66 -19.18 -7.50
N THR A 132 -4.73 -18.56 -6.99
CA THR A 132 -5.99 -19.24 -6.66
C THR A 132 -7.07 -19.05 -7.72
N LYS A 133 -6.85 -18.13 -8.67
CA LYS A 133 -7.81 -17.66 -9.68
C LYS A 133 -9.12 -17.13 -9.08
N ASN A 134 -9.04 -16.63 -7.85
CA ASN A 134 -10.18 -16.04 -7.16
C ASN A 134 -10.18 -14.51 -7.32
N TYR A 135 -11.35 -13.93 -7.22
CA TYR A 135 -11.63 -12.51 -7.14
C TYR A 135 -12.20 -12.21 -5.76
N LEU A 136 -11.77 -11.08 -5.19
CA LEU A 136 -12.37 -10.46 -4.01
C LEU A 136 -12.74 -9.04 -4.39
N ALA A 137 -13.98 -8.63 -4.10
CA ALA A 137 -14.49 -7.33 -4.50
C ALA A 137 -15.36 -6.71 -3.42
N THR A 138 -15.48 -5.38 -3.44
CA THR A 138 -16.55 -4.63 -2.79
C THR A 138 -17.36 -3.94 -3.86
N LEU A 139 -18.69 -3.96 -3.75
CA LEU A 139 -19.58 -3.26 -4.67
C LEU A 139 -20.07 -1.95 -4.01
N SER A 140 -19.94 -0.83 -4.72
CA SER A 140 -20.23 0.50 -4.17
C SER A 140 -21.71 0.78 -3.96
N THR A 141 -22.60 0.09 -4.67
CA THR A 141 -24.05 0.34 -4.64
C THR A 141 -24.76 -0.35 -3.48
N ASP A 142 -24.34 -1.56 -3.12
CA ASP A 142 -24.93 -2.34 -2.01
C ASP A 142 -24.03 -2.35 -0.76
N GLN A 143 -22.78 -1.91 -0.87
CA GLN A 143 -21.77 -1.96 0.19
C GLN A 143 -21.51 -3.38 0.69
N HIS A 144 -21.58 -4.38 -0.19
CA HIS A 144 -21.29 -5.77 0.13
C HIS A 144 -19.94 -6.23 -0.44
N ILE A 145 -19.39 -7.27 0.19
CA ILE A 145 -18.19 -7.98 -0.26
C ILE A 145 -18.62 -9.17 -1.08
N TRP A 146 -18.00 -9.31 -2.24
CA TRP A 146 -18.29 -10.35 -3.21
C TRP A 146 -17.03 -11.16 -3.50
N VAL A 147 -17.19 -12.46 -3.66
CA VAL A 147 -16.13 -13.38 -4.08
C VAL A 147 -16.55 -14.17 -5.31
N LEU A 148 -15.59 -14.48 -6.17
CA LEU A 148 -15.82 -15.26 -7.39
C LEU A 148 -14.56 -16.08 -7.69
N GLY A 149 -14.71 -17.31 -8.15
CA GLY A 149 -13.59 -18.11 -8.65
C GLY A 149 -13.74 -19.59 -8.35
N PRO A 150 -12.73 -20.41 -8.68
CA PRO A 150 -12.79 -21.87 -8.53
C PRO A 150 -13.08 -22.33 -7.09
N SER A 151 -12.58 -21.59 -6.09
CA SER A 151 -12.86 -21.89 -4.68
C SER A 151 -14.31 -21.63 -4.27
N PHE A 152 -15.06 -20.90 -5.09
CA PHE A 152 -16.44 -20.48 -4.86
C PHE A 152 -17.37 -21.02 -5.97
N ALA A 153 -17.09 -22.23 -6.45
CA ALA A 153 -17.84 -22.91 -7.51
C ALA A 153 -18.00 -22.10 -8.82
N ASN A 154 -17.10 -21.14 -9.07
CA ASN A 154 -17.19 -20.17 -10.16
C ASN A 154 -18.50 -19.37 -10.15
N GLN A 155 -19.11 -19.19 -8.99
CA GLN A 155 -20.31 -18.38 -8.80
C GLN A 155 -19.99 -17.11 -8.02
N LEU A 156 -20.63 -16.01 -8.40
CA LEU A 156 -20.56 -14.76 -7.66
C LEU A 156 -21.30 -14.96 -6.34
N THR A 157 -20.56 -14.94 -5.24
CA THR A 157 -21.06 -15.24 -3.90
C THR A 157 -20.98 -14.01 -3.02
N ASP A 158 -22.10 -13.63 -2.40
CA ASP A 158 -22.15 -12.56 -1.40
C ASP A 158 -21.59 -13.09 -0.07
N VAL A 159 -20.58 -12.39 0.45
CA VAL A 159 -19.95 -12.71 1.74
C VAL A 159 -20.58 -11.91 2.88
N GLY A 160 -21.21 -10.77 2.57
CA GLY A 160 -21.88 -9.91 3.52
C GLY A 160 -21.43 -8.44 3.46
N PRO A 161 -21.99 -7.59 4.35
CA PRO A 161 -21.80 -6.16 4.30
C PRO A 161 -20.41 -5.72 4.75
N VAL A 162 -19.86 -4.72 4.05
CA VAL A 162 -18.54 -4.11 4.31
C VAL A 162 -18.39 -3.67 5.77
N SER A 163 -19.45 -3.15 6.41
CA SER A 163 -19.41 -2.65 7.80
C SER A 163 -18.99 -3.69 8.83
N ILE A 164 -19.39 -4.95 8.66
CA ILE A 164 -19.00 -6.06 9.55
C ILE A 164 -17.50 -6.32 9.41
N PHE A 165 -17.00 -6.32 8.18
CA PHE A 165 -15.60 -6.62 7.90
C PHE A 165 -14.66 -5.46 8.22
N LEU A 166 -15.11 -4.21 8.12
CA LEU A 166 -14.35 -3.07 8.64
C LEU A 166 -14.10 -3.20 10.14
N SER A 167 -15.14 -3.57 10.88
CA SER A 167 -15.04 -3.78 12.34
C SER A 167 -14.12 -4.95 12.67
N ALA A 168 -14.22 -6.07 11.96
CA ALA A 168 -13.37 -7.24 12.17
C ALA A 168 -11.90 -6.99 11.76
N ALA A 169 -11.68 -6.19 10.72
CA ALA A 169 -10.36 -5.87 10.19
C ALA A 169 -9.66 -4.72 10.94
N GLY A 170 -10.37 -3.99 11.81
CA GLY A 170 -9.85 -2.80 12.49
C GLY A 170 -9.64 -1.60 11.57
N CYS A 171 -10.33 -1.57 10.42
CA CYS A 171 -10.24 -0.51 9.44
C CYS A 171 -11.16 0.65 9.86
N GLN A 172 -10.61 1.78 10.32
CA GLN A 172 -11.35 2.99 10.69
C GLN A 172 -11.45 3.96 9.50
#